data_AF-A0A2M9C921-F1
#
_entry.id   AF-A0A2M9C921-F1
#
_cell.length_a   1.000
_cell.length_b   1.000
_cell.length_c   1.000
_cell.angle_alpha   90.00
_cell.angle_beta   90.00
_cell.angle_gamma   90.00
#
_symmetry.space_group_name_H-M   'P 1'
#
loop_
_entity.id
_entity.type
_entity.pdbx_description
1 polymer ?
#
loop_
_entity_poly.entity_id
_entity_poly.type
_entity_poly.pdbx_seq_one_letter_code
_entity_poly.pdbx_strand_id
1 'polypeptide(L)'
;MTIKYYLNLDNNENLYCQLVDEEMKVSFNMQYRVDPSIWNCKDQKISDSDIHFFTLKNFEAYLFKRYYDLIKLGREGILEALKEESLDLLKDSGIDSISRNIFDMYGRKFGLDSYDEYLQAFEKFTGLEQKDYKVKIIDYALHFHTKDEIYEMDTYLGRSVLLKEIIKNKRYLDIVELTDADMWSEIYDENIGKHKFLSKMSDEFEICLNYNFKQTGVFIGSNENIETRKDEIRKMFQKFVDESNKDVNWIDLAWEISEDILFPLAVITMTSIFDLHICCQEYCELNFYNKHEEWETIFLDCGLEEDDNSKAFHIRLYR
;
A
#
# COMPACT_ATOMS: atom_id res chain seq x y z
N MET A 1 -14.97 -5.60 -16.69
CA MET A 1 -13.84 -5.10 -17.50
C MET A 1 -12.69 -6.12 -17.56
N THR A 2 -12.11 -6.29 -18.75
CA THR A 2 -10.84 -7.00 -19.01
C THR A 2 -9.86 -6.03 -19.68
N ILE A 3 -8.59 -6.08 -19.30
CA ILE A 3 -7.50 -5.30 -19.91
C ILE A 3 -6.66 -6.27 -20.74
N LYS A 4 -6.34 -5.89 -21.99
CA LYS A 4 -5.50 -6.68 -22.89
C LYS A 4 -4.46 -5.79 -23.54
N TYR A 5 -3.24 -6.29 -23.64
CA TYR A 5 -2.20 -5.65 -24.43
C TYR A 5 -2.00 -6.41 -25.74
N TYR A 6 -1.65 -5.70 -26.81
CA TYR A 6 -1.32 -6.33 -28.08
C TYR A 6 -0.33 -5.49 -28.88
N LEU A 7 0.36 -6.14 -29.82
CA LEU A 7 1.28 -5.48 -30.73
C LEU A 7 0.61 -5.21 -32.08
N ASN A 8 0.59 -3.95 -32.50
CA ASN A 8 0.29 -3.54 -33.86
C ASN A 8 1.61 -3.33 -34.63
N LEU A 9 2.07 -4.37 -35.33
CA LEU A 9 3.38 -4.41 -35.97
C LEU A 9 3.54 -3.44 -37.14
N ASP A 10 2.43 -2.87 -37.64
CA ASP A 10 2.45 -1.87 -38.71
C ASP A 10 2.83 -0.47 -38.20
N ASN A 11 2.90 -0.28 -36.88
CA ASN A 11 3.25 0.98 -36.24
C ASN A 11 4.60 0.91 -35.52
N ASN A 12 5.34 2.03 -35.47
CA ASN A 12 6.61 2.11 -34.76
C ASN A 12 6.39 2.00 -33.24
N GLU A 13 5.40 2.71 -32.71
CA GLU A 13 4.88 2.52 -31.35
C GLU A 13 3.85 1.40 -31.40
N ASN A 14 4.33 0.17 -31.28
CA ASN A 14 3.53 -1.00 -31.57
C ASN A 14 2.70 -1.50 -30.38
N LEU A 15 2.93 -1.02 -29.14
CA LEU A 15 2.17 -1.47 -27.99
C LEU A 15 0.84 -0.74 -27.85
N TYR A 16 -0.25 -1.50 -27.78
CA TYR A 16 -1.60 -0.98 -27.56
C TYR A 16 -2.22 -1.61 -26.33
N CYS A 17 -3.05 -0.84 -25.64
CA CYS A 17 -3.93 -1.30 -24.57
C CYS A 17 -5.37 -1.31 -25.08
N GLN A 18 -6.09 -2.40 -24.80
CA GLN A 18 -7.51 -2.56 -25.08
C GLN A 18 -8.27 -2.83 -23.78
N LEU A 19 -9.29 -2.02 -23.54
CA LEU A 19 -10.26 -2.23 -22.47
C LEU A 19 -11.52 -2.86 -23.09
N VAL A 20 -12.00 -3.93 -22.49
CA VAL A 20 -13.19 -4.66 -22.92
C VAL A 20 -14.15 -4.78 -21.76
N ASP A 21 -15.41 -4.39 -21.98
CA ASP A 21 -16.50 -4.66 -21.05
C ASP A 21 -17.75 -5.02 -21.84
N GLU A 22 -18.23 -6.26 -21.64
CA GLU A 22 -19.30 -6.86 -22.44
C GLU A 22 -19.02 -6.73 -23.95
N GLU A 23 -19.86 -5.99 -24.68
CA GLU A 23 -19.71 -5.75 -26.12
C GLU A 23 -18.87 -4.51 -26.44
N MET A 24 -18.64 -3.62 -25.46
CA MET A 24 -17.92 -2.38 -25.64
C MET A 24 -16.41 -2.60 -25.59
N LYS A 25 -15.70 -1.95 -26.52
CA LYS A 25 -14.25 -2.04 -26.66
C LYS A 25 -13.67 -0.70 -27.01
N VAL A 26 -12.67 -0.29 -26.23
CA VAL A 26 -11.85 0.89 -26.55
C VAL A 26 -10.40 0.48 -26.61
N SER A 27 -9.63 1.12 -27.48
CA SER A 27 -8.19 0.87 -27.59
C SER A 27 -7.44 2.17 -27.79
N PHE A 28 -6.21 2.20 -27.30
CA PHE A 28 -5.29 3.33 -27.40
C PHE A 28 -3.85 2.84 -27.44
N ASN A 29 -2.98 3.64 -28.07
CA ASN A 29 -1.55 3.37 -28.19
C ASN A 29 -0.85 3.76 -26.88
N MET A 30 0.09 2.93 -26.42
CA MET A 30 0.85 3.15 -25.18
C MET A 30 2.11 4.02 -25.40
N GLN A 31 2.32 4.52 -26.61
CA GLN A 31 3.48 5.30 -27.05
C GLN A 31 4.81 4.60 -26.74
N TYR A 32 4.83 3.28 -26.89
CA TYR A 32 5.98 2.43 -26.59
C TYR A 32 6.19 1.39 -27.68
N ARG A 33 7.46 1.12 -27.98
CA ARG A 33 7.88 0.10 -28.94
C ARG A 33 8.43 -1.11 -28.19
N VAL A 34 7.68 -2.20 -28.24
CA VAL A 34 8.11 -3.51 -27.75
C VAL A 34 8.86 -4.24 -28.86
N ASP A 35 10.03 -4.80 -28.55
CA ASP A 35 10.66 -5.78 -29.42
C ASP A 35 9.80 -7.07 -29.45
N PRO A 36 9.29 -7.51 -30.62
CA PRO A 36 8.52 -8.74 -30.72
C PRO A 36 9.23 -9.98 -30.14
N SER A 37 10.56 -9.98 -30.03
CA SER A 37 11.34 -11.07 -29.44
C SER A 37 11.13 -11.26 -27.93
N ILE A 38 10.80 -10.18 -27.21
CA ILE A 38 10.54 -10.18 -25.76
C ILE A 38 9.04 -10.20 -25.43
N TRP A 39 8.18 -10.23 -26.45
CA TRP A 39 6.73 -10.29 -26.28
C TRP A 39 6.27 -11.73 -26.06
N ASN A 40 5.55 -11.97 -24.97
CA ASN A 40 4.93 -13.26 -24.73
C ASN A 40 3.58 -13.33 -25.47
N CYS A 41 3.60 -13.92 -26.67
CA CYS A 41 2.39 -14.09 -27.49
C CYS A 41 1.28 -14.90 -26.82
N LYS A 42 1.63 -15.86 -25.94
CA LYS A 42 0.62 -16.71 -25.26
C LYS A 42 -0.13 -15.92 -24.21
N ASP A 43 0.60 -15.15 -23.41
CA ASP A 43 0.04 -14.42 -22.28
C ASP A 43 -0.35 -12.98 -22.64
N GLN A 44 -0.03 -12.53 -23.86
CA GLN A 44 -0.25 -11.17 -24.36
C GLN A 44 0.33 -10.10 -23.42
N LYS A 45 1.56 -10.35 -22.96
CA LYS A 45 2.26 -9.51 -21.98
C LYS A 45 3.70 -9.26 -22.40
N ILE A 46 4.23 -8.12 -21.99
CA ILE A 46 5.68 -7.88 -22.02
C ILE A 46 6.36 -8.84 -21.07
N SER A 47 7.58 -9.27 -21.42
CA SER A 47 8.39 -10.09 -20.54
C SER A 47 8.68 -9.36 -19.23
N ASP A 48 8.75 -10.11 -18.12
CA ASP A 48 9.18 -9.62 -16.81
C ASP A 48 10.58 -8.98 -16.84
N SER A 49 11.38 -9.26 -17.89
CA SER A 49 12.68 -8.64 -18.13
C SER A 49 12.59 -7.18 -18.62
N ASP A 50 11.48 -6.75 -19.23
CA ASP A 50 11.28 -5.39 -19.72
C ASP A 50 11.22 -4.38 -18.56
N ILE A 51 11.74 -3.18 -18.79
CA ILE A 51 11.81 -2.10 -17.79
C ILE A 51 10.42 -1.60 -17.35
N HIS A 52 9.43 -1.62 -18.25
CA HIS A 52 8.07 -1.16 -17.97
C HIS A 52 7.15 -2.27 -17.44
N PHE A 53 7.69 -3.44 -17.09
CA PHE A 53 6.89 -4.55 -16.56
C PHE A 53 6.00 -4.12 -15.39
N PHE A 54 6.58 -3.45 -14.39
CA PHE A 54 5.81 -2.96 -13.25
C PHE A 54 4.94 -1.76 -13.59
N THR A 55 5.37 -0.90 -14.53
CA THR A 55 4.55 0.22 -15.02
C THR A 55 3.21 -0.27 -15.57
N LEU A 56 3.21 -1.33 -16.39
CA LEU A 56 1.97 -1.91 -16.91
C LEU A 56 1.13 -2.55 -15.81
N LYS A 57 1.73 -3.26 -14.86
CA LYS A 57 1.00 -3.82 -13.71
C LYS A 57 0.34 -2.74 -12.84
N ASN A 58 1.06 -1.67 -12.54
CA ASN A 58 0.52 -0.53 -11.78
C ASN A 58 -0.63 0.13 -12.55
N PHE A 59 -0.49 0.23 -13.87
CA PHE A 59 -1.53 0.79 -14.73
C PHE A 59 -2.79 -0.09 -14.79
N GLU A 60 -2.64 -1.42 -14.88
CA GLU A 60 -3.77 -2.34 -14.79
C GLU A 60 -4.52 -2.17 -13.47
N ALA A 61 -3.81 -2.16 -12.34
CA ALA A 61 -4.40 -1.97 -11.02
C ALA A 61 -5.14 -0.62 -10.90
N TYR A 62 -4.53 0.46 -11.41
CA TYR A 62 -5.16 1.77 -11.50
C TYR A 62 -6.47 1.74 -12.28
N LEU A 63 -6.45 1.18 -13.49
CA LEU A 63 -7.62 1.11 -14.37
C LEU A 63 -8.76 0.30 -13.73
N PHE A 64 -8.46 -0.82 -13.10
CA PHE A 64 -9.46 -1.60 -12.37
C PHE A 64 -10.10 -0.81 -11.23
N LYS A 65 -9.29 -0.14 -10.40
CA LYS A 65 -9.80 0.68 -9.31
C LYS A 65 -10.71 1.79 -9.83
N ARG A 66 -10.24 2.55 -10.83
CA ARG A 66 -10.99 3.64 -11.44
C ARG A 66 -12.28 3.16 -12.10
N TYR A 67 -12.25 2.01 -12.78
CA TYR A 67 -13.44 1.40 -13.36
C TYR A 67 -14.56 1.22 -12.32
N TYR A 68 -14.25 0.64 -11.16
CA TYR A 68 -15.22 0.46 -10.09
C TYR A 68 -15.64 1.77 -9.42
N ASP A 69 -14.73 2.75 -9.29
CA ASP A 69 -15.08 4.08 -8.79
C ASP A 69 -16.09 4.77 -9.71
N LEU A 70 -15.90 4.69 -11.02
CA LEU A 70 -16.81 5.28 -12.00
C LEU A 70 -18.17 4.58 -12.03
N ILE A 71 -18.22 3.25 -11.84
CA ILE A 71 -19.49 2.51 -11.63
C ILE A 71 -20.22 3.04 -10.39
N LYS A 72 -19.52 3.17 -9.26
CA LYS A 72 -20.12 3.64 -8.00
C LYS A 72 -20.67 5.06 -8.12
N LEU A 73 -20.04 5.89 -8.95
CA LEU A 73 -20.49 7.25 -9.26
C LEU A 73 -21.64 7.29 -10.28
N GLY A 74 -22.04 6.15 -10.84
CA GLY A 74 -23.11 6.07 -11.84
C GLY A 74 -22.76 6.72 -13.17
N ARG A 75 -21.46 6.76 -13.54
CA ARG A 75 -21.01 7.38 -14.79
C ARG A 75 -21.32 6.49 -16.00
N GLU A 76 -21.88 7.05 -17.05
CA GLU A 76 -22.02 6.40 -18.36
C GLU A 76 -20.74 6.54 -19.20
N GLY A 77 -20.51 5.63 -20.18
CA GLY A 77 -19.32 5.69 -21.04
C GLY A 77 -18.01 5.48 -20.28
N ILE A 78 -18.00 4.51 -19.35
CA ILE A 78 -16.89 4.27 -18.44
C ILE A 78 -15.59 3.96 -19.21
N LEU A 79 -15.67 3.15 -20.27
CA LEU A 79 -14.49 2.78 -21.04
C LEU A 79 -13.88 3.98 -21.78
N GLU A 80 -14.71 4.83 -22.37
CA GLU A 80 -14.28 6.07 -23.03
C GLU A 80 -13.62 7.04 -22.04
N ALA A 81 -14.22 7.21 -20.86
CA ALA A 81 -13.64 8.00 -19.79
C ALA A 81 -12.28 7.45 -19.34
N LEU A 82 -12.16 6.13 -19.15
CA LEU A 82 -10.88 5.49 -18.81
C LEU A 82 -9.85 5.66 -19.93
N LYS A 83 -10.25 5.60 -21.20
CA LYS A 83 -9.36 5.86 -22.33
C LYS A 83 -8.85 7.31 -22.31
N GLU A 84 -9.72 8.29 -22.06
CA GLU A 84 -9.31 9.70 -21.94
C GLU A 84 -8.33 9.90 -20.77
N GLU A 85 -8.66 9.37 -19.59
CA GLU A 85 -7.75 9.40 -18.42
C GLU A 85 -6.40 8.71 -18.75
N SER A 86 -6.43 7.59 -19.49
CA SER A 86 -5.21 6.88 -19.91
C SER A 86 -4.34 7.70 -20.85
N LEU A 87 -4.95 8.38 -21.82
CA LEU A 87 -4.24 9.26 -22.74
C LEU A 87 -3.63 10.45 -22.00
N ASP A 88 -4.29 10.95 -20.95
CA ASP A 88 -3.74 11.97 -20.07
C ASP A 88 -2.53 11.46 -19.27
N LEU A 89 -2.57 10.23 -18.76
CA LEU A 89 -1.44 9.62 -18.05
C LEU A 89 -0.21 9.38 -18.95
N LEU A 90 -0.43 9.16 -20.25
CA LEU A 90 0.60 8.97 -21.27
C LEU A 90 1.21 10.29 -21.76
N LYS A 91 0.69 11.46 -21.35
CA LYS A 91 1.22 12.74 -21.80
C LYS A 91 2.70 12.89 -21.40
N ASP A 92 3.42 13.65 -22.22
CA ASP A 92 4.83 14.04 -22.08
C ASP A 92 5.85 12.95 -22.42
N SER A 93 5.70 11.72 -21.94
CA SER A 93 6.70 10.66 -22.16
C SER A 93 6.13 9.25 -22.35
N GLY A 94 4.88 9.10 -22.76
CA GLY A 94 4.29 7.80 -23.10
C GLY A 94 4.23 6.86 -21.90
N ILE A 95 4.66 5.61 -22.06
CA ILE A 95 4.61 4.63 -20.97
C ILE A 95 5.39 5.07 -19.72
N ASP A 96 6.49 5.82 -19.90
CA ASP A 96 7.34 6.30 -18.79
C ASP A 96 6.61 7.23 -17.83
N SER A 97 5.67 8.04 -18.33
CA SER A 97 4.94 8.99 -17.49
C SER A 97 3.86 8.33 -16.65
N ILE A 98 3.45 7.10 -16.96
CA ILE A 98 2.29 6.47 -16.31
C ILE A 98 2.52 6.30 -14.80
N SER A 99 3.64 5.71 -14.39
CA SER A 99 3.90 5.46 -12.97
C SER A 99 4.07 6.77 -12.19
N ARG A 100 4.79 7.75 -12.77
CA ARG A 100 4.91 9.11 -12.23
C ARG A 100 3.54 9.74 -12.01
N ASN A 101 2.72 9.80 -13.06
CA ASN A 101 1.43 10.48 -13.02
C ASN A 101 0.45 9.78 -12.07
N ILE A 102 0.43 8.45 -12.02
CA ILE A 102 -0.39 7.69 -11.06
C ILE A 102 0.05 7.99 -9.63
N PHE A 103 1.35 7.87 -9.34
CA PHE A 103 1.89 8.09 -8.01
C PHE A 103 1.62 9.53 -7.53
N ASP A 104 2.00 10.52 -8.34
CA ASP A 104 1.84 11.93 -8.00
C ASP A 104 0.38 12.34 -7.84
N MET A 105 -0.53 11.82 -8.68
CA MET A 105 -1.96 12.11 -8.56
C MET A 105 -2.51 11.63 -7.22
N TYR A 106 -2.11 10.44 -6.76
CA TYR A 106 -2.53 9.93 -5.46
C TYR A 106 -1.75 10.56 -4.29
N GLY A 107 -0.48 10.89 -4.47
CA GLY A 107 0.38 11.44 -3.44
C GLY A 107 0.11 12.92 -3.12
N ARG A 108 -0.25 13.72 -4.14
CA ARG A 108 -0.51 15.17 -3.96
C ARG A 108 -1.59 15.48 -2.93
N LYS A 109 -2.66 14.68 -2.83
CA LYS A 109 -3.71 14.88 -1.81
C LYS A 109 -3.21 14.72 -0.38
N PHE A 110 -2.06 14.08 -0.19
CA PHE A 110 -1.44 13.84 1.10
C PHE A 110 -0.15 14.63 1.29
N GLY A 111 0.28 15.41 0.30
CA GLY A 111 1.52 16.16 0.33
C GLY A 111 2.78 15.28 0.18
N LEU A 112 2.66 14.07 -0.39
CA LEU A 112 3.83 13.23 -0.64
C LEU A 112 4.79 13.89 -1.63
N ASP A 113 6.07 13.60 -1.46
CA ASP A 113 7.11 13.90 -2.43
C ASP A 113 6.78 13.26 -3.78
N SER A 114 7.24 13.91 -4.85
CA SER A 114 6.98 13.47 -6.22
C SER A 114 7.75 12.19 -6.54
N TYR A 115 7.21 11.41 -7.49
CA TYR A 115 7.83 10.18 -7.96
C TYR A 115 9.30 10.39 -8.38
N ASP A 116 9.58 11.50 -9.07
CA ASP A 116 10.94 11.82 -9.55
C ASP A 116 11.91 12.11 -8.39
N GLU A 117 11.43 12.59 -7.24
CA GLU A 117 12.28 12.79 -6.06
C GLU A 117 12.69 11.45 -5.43
N TYR A 118 11.80 10.46 -5.39
CA TYR A 118 12.18 9.10 -5.00
C TYR A 118 13.21 8.50 -5.96
N LEU A 119 13.05 8.71 -7.28
CA LEU A 119 14.05 8.26 -8.26
C LEU A 119 15.42 8.90 -7.98
N GLN A 120 15.45 10.22 -7.79
CA GLN A 120 16.68 10.94 -7.49
C GLN A 120 17.34 10.45 -6.19
N ALA A 121 16.56 10.17 -5.15
CA ALA A 121 17.08 9.64 -3.90
C ALA A 121 17.70 8.25 -4.10
N PHE A 122 17.04 7.40 -4.86
CA PHE A 122 17.51 6.05 -5.16
C PHE A 122 18.78 6.05 -6.00
N GLU A 123 18.82 6.86 -7.05
CA GLU A 123 20.00 7.02 -7.92
C GLU A 123 21.17 7.66 -7.14
N LYS A 124 20.89 8.61 -6.23
CA LYS A 124 21.91 9.18 -5.33
C LYS A 124 22.51 8.14 -4.40
N PHE A 125 21.69 7.22 -3.88
CA PHE A 125 22.13 6.16 -2.96
C PHE A 125 22.92 5.06 -3.67
N THR A 126 22.38 4.55 -4.77
CA THR A 126 22.95 3.38 -5.46
C THR A 126 23.99 3.72 -6.53
N GLY A 127 23.94 4.94 -7.09
CA GLY A 127 24.70 5.32 -8.28
C GLY A 127 24.21 4.68 -9.59
N LEU A 128 23.05 4.01 -9.57
CA LEU A 128 22.42 3.44 -10.76
C LEU A 128 21.69 4.53 -11.58
N GLU A 129 21.43 4.24 -12.85
CA GLU A 129 20.59 5.07 -13.72
C GLU A 129 19.25 4.36 -13.98
N GLN A 130 18.19 5.12 -14.31
CA GLN A 130 16.83 4.60 -14.57
C GLN A 130 16.77 3.34 -15.45
N LYS A 131 17.68 3.17 -16.42
CA LYS A 131 17.74 1.98 -17.30
C LYS A 131 18.12 0.67 -16.58
N ASP A 132 18.72 0.77 -15.40
CA ASP A 132 19.34 -0.33 -14.65
C ASP A 132 18.42 -0.89 -13.55
N TYR A 133 17.23 -0.33 -13.36
CA TYR A 133 16.26 -0.78 -12.38
C TYR A 133 14.81 -0.62 -12.86
N LYS A 134 13.89 -1.28 -12.15
CA LYS A 134 12.44 -1.18 -12.39
C LYS A 134 11.76 -0.73 -11.12
N VAL A 135 10.70 0.04 -11.26
CA VAL A 135 10.01 0.61 -10.09
C VAL A 135 8.61 0.04 -9.97
N LYS A 136 8.32 -0.52 -8.81
CA LYS A 136 6.98 -0.96 -8.42
C LYS A 136 6.44 0.00 -7.36
N ILE A 137 5.23 0.51 -7.56
CA ILE A 137 4.56 1.35 -6.57
C ILE A 137 3.86 0.43 -5.57
N ILE A 138 4.12 0.63 -4.28
CA ILE A 138 3.47 -0.09 -3.18
C ILE A 138 2.82 0.95 -2.27
N ASP A 139 1.51 1.16 -2.46
CA ASP A 139 0.73 2.18 -1.76
C ASP A 139 1.36 3.58 -1.86
N TYR A 140 2.10 4.00 -0.83
CA TYR A 140 2.74 5.32 -0.69
C TYR A 140 4.27 5.26 -0.74
N ALA A 141 4.84 4.08 -0.97
CA ALA A 141 6.27 3.80 -1.06
C ALA A 141 6.63 3.24 -2.44
N LEU A 142 7.93 3.19 -2.75
CA LEU A 142 8.46 2.62 -4.00
C LEU A 142 9.40 1.45 -3.73
N HIS A 143 9.23 0.38 -4.49
CA HIS A 143 10.18 -0.72 -4.56
C HIS A 143 11.02 -0.61 -5.83
N PHE A 144 12.32 -0.61 -5.67
CA PHE A 144 13.30 -0.57 -6.75
C PHE A 144 13.88 -1.95 -6.96
N HIS A 145 13.58 -2.55 -8.10
CA HIS A 145 14.03 -3.87 -8.50
C HIS A 145 15.23 -3.72 -9.43
N THR A 146 16.42 -4.01 -8.91
CA THR A 146 17.65 -4.08 -9.69
C THR A 146 17.84 -5.51 -10.22
N LYS A 147 18.98 -5.77 -10.86
CA LYS A 147 19.35 -7.13 -11.26
C LYS A 147 19.58 -8.06 -10.06
N ASP A 148 20.15 -7.53 -8.98
CA ASP A 148 20.69 -8.33 -7.88
C ASP A 148 19.84 -8.21 -6.60
N GLU A 149 19.22 -7.05 -6.38
CA GLU A 149 18.55 -6.70 -5.12
C GLU A 149 17.24 -5.95 -5.34
N ILE A 150 16.37 -6.01 -4.32
CA ILE A 150 15.15 -5.21 -4.24
C ILE A 150 15.32 -4.24 -3.07
N TYR A 151 15.12 -2.96 -3.32
CA TYR A 151 15.14 -1.93 -2.29
C TYR A 151 13.73 -1.41 -2.04
N GLU A 152 13.38 -1.24 -0.78
CA GLU A 152 12.19 -0.50 -0.36
C GLU A 152 12.61 0.92 -0.02
N MET A 153 11.90 1.91 -0.56
CA MET A 153 12.07 3.31 -0.21
C MET A 153 10.75 3.92 0.20
N ASP A 154 10.77 4.62 1.33
CA ASP A 154 9.61 5.29 1.90
C ASP A 154 10.03 6.65 2.48
N THR A 155 9.04 7.44 2.88
CA THR A 155 9.24 8.69 3.62
C THR A 155 8.45 8.61 4.92
N TYR A 156 8.81 9.45 5.88
CA TYR A 156 8.03 9.59 7.11
C TYR A 156 6.56 9.90 6.83
N LEU A 157 6.31 10.81 5.87
CA LEU A 157 4.96 11.16 5.47
C LEU A 157 4.23 10.01 4.77
N GLY A 158 4.91 9.29 3.85
CA GLY A 158 4.38 8.11 3.17
C GLY A 158 3.91 7.03 4.15
N ARG A 159 4.79 6.63 5.09
CA ARG A 159 4.48 5.66 6.14
C ARG A 159 3.35 6.12 7.04
N SER A 160 3.35 7.37 7.51
CA SER A 160 2.28 7.89 8.37
C SER A 160 0.92 7.90 7.64
N VAL A 161 0.89 8.23 6.34
CA VAL A 161 -0.33 8.17 5.53
C VAL A 161 -0.82 6.73 5.37
N LEU A 162 0.08 5.77 5.13
CA LEU A 162 -0.26 4.35 5.09
C LEU A 162 -0.94 3.91 6.38
N LEU A 163 -0.29 4.14 7.53
CA LEU A 163 -0.79 3.76 8.85
C LEU A 163 -2.17 4.38 9.15
N LYS A 164 -2.33 5.67 8.86
CA LYS A 164 -3.62 6.36 9.04
C LYS A 164 -4.72 5.74 8.19
N GLU A 165 -4.42 5.41 6.93
CA GLU A 165 -5.41 4.83 6.02
C GLU A 165 -5.78 3.39 6.42
N ILE A 166 -4.82 2.54 6.82
CA ILE A 166 -5.14 1.17 7.25
C ILE A 166 -5.96 1.16 8.55
N ILE A 167 -5.65 2.05 9.50
CA ILE A 167 -6.38 2.15 10.77
C ILE A 167 -7.78 2.74 10.56
N LYS A 168 -7.90 3.88 9.86
CA LYS A 168 -9.21 4.54 9.62
C LYS A 168 -10.17 3.64 8.86
N ASN A 169 -9.66 2.90 7.88
CA ASN A 169 -10.45 1.99 7.07
C ASN A 169 -10.60 0.60 7.69
N LYS A 170 -10.09 0.39 8.91
CA LYS A 170 -10.18 -0.87 9.66
C LYS A 170 -9.68 -2.06 8.82
N ARG A 171 -8.53 -1.89 8.17
CA ARG A 171 -7.87 -2.91 7.35
C ARG A 171 -7.05 -3.85 8.24
N TYR A 172 -7.75 -4.75 8.95
CA TYR A 172 -7.16 -5.62 9.98
C TYR A 172 -5.96 -6.43 9.48
N LEU A 173 -6.09 -7.10 8.32
CA LEU A 173 -4.98 -7.86 7.73
C LEU A 173 -3.77 -6.97 7.43
N ASP A 174 -3.99 -5.78 6.89
CA ASP A 174 -2.88 -4.86 6.59
C ASP A 174 -2.22 -4.31 7.86
N ILE A 175 -2.96 -4.18 8.97
CA ILE A 175 -2.35 -3.85 10.27
C ILE A 175 -1.41 -4.99 10.72
N VAL A 176 -1.82 -6.24 10.54
CA VAL A 176 -0.99 -7.41 10.88
C VAL A 176 0.22 -7.52 9.96
N GLU A 177 0.04 -7.34 8.65
CA GLU A 177 1.10 -7.59 7.65
C GLU A 177 2.09 -6.43 7.49
N LEU A 178 1.68 -5.19 7.81
CA LEU A 178 2.47 -3.98 7.53
C LEU A 178 2.93 -3.24 8.79
N THR A 179 2.63 -3.77 9.98
CA THR A 179 3.04 -3.15 11.25
C THR A 179 3.61 -4.17 12.24
N ASP A 180 4.37 -3.68 13.21
CA ASP A 180 5.05 -4.45 14.23
C ASP A 180 4.37 -4.23 15.59
N ALA A 181 4.07 -5.34 16.28
CA ALA A 181 3.46 -5.29 17.61
C ALA A 181 4.38 -4.64 18.65
N ASP A 182 5.69 -4.89 18.59
CA ASP A 182 6.66 -4.33 19.54
C ASP A 182 6.69 -2.80 19.45
N MET A 183 6.60 -2.24 18.23
CA MET A 183 6.54 -0.79 18.03
C MET A 183 5.24 -0.18 18.58
N TRP A 184 4.09 -0.83 18.35
CA TRP A 184 2.83 -0.35 18.92
C TRP A 184 2.79 -0.47 20.44
N SER A 185 3.41 -1.52 20.98
CA SER A 185 3.56 -1.71 22.42
C SER A 185 4.45 -0.65 23.05
N GLU A 186 5.50 -0.20 22.38
CA GLU A 186 6.36 0.89 22.88
C GLU A 186 5.63 2.24 22.95
N ILE A 187 4.69 2.49 22.03
CA ILE A 187 3.84 3.70 21.98
C ILE A 187 2.70 3.64 23.00
N TYR A 188 2.36 2.44 23.49
CA TYR A 188 1.26 2.27 24.43
C TYR A 188 1.58 2.93 25.77
N ASP A 189 0.76 3.91 26.17
CA ASP A 189 0.82 4.54 27.49
C ASP A 189 -0.19 3.91 28.45
N GLU A 190 0.32 3.38 29.57
CA GLU A 190 -0.44 2.74 30.65
C GLU A 190 -1.51 3.66 31.27
N ASN A 191 -1.43 4.98 31.05
CA ASN A 191 -2.38 5.97 31.56
C ASN A 191 -3.73 6.00 30.82
N ILE A 192 -3.96 5.22 29.75
CA ILE A 192 -5.27 5.14 29.06
C ILE A 192 -6.43 4.89 30.04
N GLY A 193 -6.17 4.13 31.09
CA GLY A 193 -7.17 3.69 32.05
C GLY A 193 -8.03 2.54 31.52
N LYS A 194 -8.02 1.43 32.26
CA LYS A 194 -8.64 0.13 31.89
C LYS A 194 -10.08 0.22 31.40
N HIS A 195 -10.91 0.97 32.11
CA HIS A 195 -12.32 1.10 31.74
C HIS A 195 -12.53 1.76 30.38
N LYS A 196 -11.69 2.75 30.02
CA LYS A 196 -11.79 3.46 28.75
C LYS A 196 -11.40 2.55 27.59
N PHE A 197 -10.29 1.83 27.72
CA PHE A 197 -9.83 0.91 26.68
C PHE A 197 -10.76 -0.28 26.48
N LEU A 198 -11.12 -1.00 27.55
CA LEU A 198 -12.00 -2.17 27.42
C LEU A 198 -13.36 -1.79 26.84
N SER A 199 -13.90 -0.62 27.21
CA SER A 199 -15.15 -0.13 26.61
C SER A 199 -15.00 0.10 25.11
N LYS A 200 -13.93 0.78 24.67
CA LYS A 200 -13.71 1.08 23.25
C LYS A 200 -13.36 -0.16 22.44
N MET A 201 -12.55 -1.06 22.99
CA MET A 201 -12.23 -2.33 22.35
C MET A 201 -13.45 -3.21 22.20
N SER A 202 -14.37 -3.18 23.18
CA SER A 202 -15.66 -3.89 23.06
C SER A 202 -16.53 -3.33 21.93
N ASP A 203 -16.56 -2.01 21.74
CA ASP A 203 -17.27 -1.40 20.60
C ASP A 203 -16.65 -1.86 19.27
N GLU A 204 -15.32 -1.83 19.16
CA GLU A 204 -14.59 -2.26 17.96
C GLU A 204 -14.72 -3.76 17.69
N PHE A 205 -14.76 -4.57 18.75
CA PHE A 205 -15.01 -6.01 18.68
C PHE A 205 -16.39 -6.32 18.08
N GLU A 206 -17.44 -5.61 18.52
CA GLU A 206 -18.78 -5.77 17.95
C GLU A 206 -18.84 -5.32 16.49
N ILE A 207 -18.11 -4.26 16.11
CA ILE A 207 -17.98 -3.85 14.71
C ILE A 207 -17.29 -4.95 13.88
N CYS A 208 -16.21 -5.53 14.41
CA CYS A 208 -15.48 -6.63 13.78
C CYS A 208 -16.40 -7.84 13.53
N LEU A 209 -17.20 -8.23 14.53
CA LEU A 209 -18.13 -9.35 14.43
C LEU A 209 -19.29 -9.08 13.45
N ASN A 210 -19.83 -7.87 13.41
CA ASN A 210 -21.07 -7.55 12.70
C ASN A 210 -20.87 -7.09 11.25
N TYR A 211 -19.88 -6.25 10.98
CA TYR A 211 -19.66 -5.66 9.65
C TYR A 211 -18.57 -6.35 8.85
N ASN A 212 -17.60 -6.94 9.54
CA ASN A 212 -16.27 -7.14 8.99
C ASN A 212 -15.95 -8.62 8.70
N PHE A 213 -16.63 -9.58 9.34
CA PHE A 213 -16.41 -11.02 9.14
C PHE A 213 -16.43 -11.54 7.68
N LYS A 214 -17.10 -10.85 6.75
CA LYS A 214 -17.09 -11.17 5.31
C LYS A 214 -16.13 -10.31 4.47
N GLN A 215 -15.67 -9.16 4.97
CA GLN A 215 -14.88 -8.18 4.22
C GLN A 215 -13.43 -8.03 4.73
N THR A 216 -13.15 -8.33 6.01
CA THR A 216 -11.86 -8.01 6.67
C THR A 216 -10.87 -9.15 6.74
N GLY A 217 -11.13 -10.26 6.07
CA GLY A 217 -10.13 -11.32 5.94
C GLY A 217 -9.88 -12.14 7.22
N VAL A 218 -10.81 -12.16 8.18
CA VAL A 218 -10.87 -13.31 9.11
C VAL A 218 -11.18 -14.52 8.25
N PHE A 219 -10.14 -15.27 7.86
CA PHE A 219 -10.24 -16.37 6.93
C PHE A 219 -11.22 -17.40 7.50
N ILE A 220 -12.38 -17.52 6.86
CA ILE A 220 -13.29 -18.64 7.09
C ILE A 220 -12.90 -19.64 6.04
N GLY A 221 -12.32 -20.77 6.45
CA GLY A 221 -12.05 -21.87 5.54
C GLY A 221 -13.33 -22.21 4.77
N SER A 222 -13.22 -22.65 3.52
CA SER A 222 -14.38 -22.93 2.66
C SER A 222 -15.40 -23.92 3.24
N ASN A 223 -15.04 -24.63 4.31
CA ASN A 223 -15.84 -25.60 5.05
C ASN A 223 -16.12 -25.23 6.52
N GLU A 224 -15.72 -24.04 6.99
CA GLU A 224 -15.90 -23.64 8.39
C GLU A 224 -17.27 -22.99 8.64
N ASN A 225 -17.86 -23.31 9.79
CA ASN A 225 -19.12 -22.72 10.22
C ASN A 225 -18.86 -21.33 10.84
N ILE A 226 -19.45 -20.31 10.23
CA ILE A 226 -19.34 -18.89 10.65
C ILE A 226 -19.67 -18.71 12.14
N GLU A 227 -20.69 -19.38 12.65
CA GLU A 227 -21.10 -19.23 14.06
C GLU A 227 -20.08 -19.87 15.00
N THR A 228 -19.46 -20.98 14.61
CA THR A 228 -18.36 -21.58 15.37
C THR A 228 -17.15 -20.64 15.46
N ARG A 229 -16.78 -20.00 14.33
CA ARG A 229 -15.67 -19.04 14.31
C ARG A 229 -15.96 -17.80 15.16
N LYS A 230 -17.19 -17.28 15.13
CA LYS A 230 -17.60 -16.18 16.02
C LYS A 230 -17.48 -16.56 17.49
N ASP A 231 -17.87 -17.79 17.85
CA ASP A 231 -17.77 -18.26 19.23
C ASP A 231 -16.32 -18.43 19.70
N GLU A 232 -15.40 -18.85 18.81
CA GLU A 232 -13.96 -18.86 19.11
C GLU A 232 -13.42 -17.45 19.39
N ILE A 233 -13.78 -16.49 18.54
CA ILE A 233 -13.35 -15.09 18.67
C ILE A 233 -13.89 -14.46 19.95
N ARG A 234 -15.15 -14.76 20.32
CA ARG A 234 -15.72 -14.36 21.62
C ARG A 234 -14.94 -14.92 22.79
N LYS A 235 -14.49 -16.18 22.72
CA LYS A 235 -13.66 -16.78 23.78
C LYS A 235 -12.29 -16.12 23.87
N MET A 236 -11.67 -15.78 22.74
CA MET A 236 -10.40 -15.03 22.71
C MET A 236 -10.56 -13.66 23.39
N PHE A 237 -11.62 -12.92 23.03
CA PHE A 237 -11.90 -11.62 23.64
C PHE A 237 -12.20 -11.73 25.14
N GLN A 238 -12.97 -12.75 25.57
CA GLN A 238 -13.20 -12.98 27.00
C GLN A 238 -11.89 -13.25 27.75
N LYS A 239 -11.00 -14.08 27.18
CA LYS A 239 -9.67 -14.33 27.76
C LYS A 239 -8.87 -13.03 27.91
N PHE A 240 -8.89 -12.18 26.88
CA PHE A 240 -8.24 -10.87 26.93
C PHE A 240 -8.81 -10.00 28.07
N VAL A 241 -10.14 -9.91 28.20
CA VAL A 241 -10.79 -9.15 29.27
C VAL A 241 -10.40 -9.69 30.65
N ASP A 242 -10.37 -11.01 30.82
CA ASP A 242 -10.02 -11.65 32.10
C ASP A 242 -8.58 -11.35 32.50
N GLU A 243 -7.65 -11.41 31.53
CA GLU A 243 -6.22 -11.21 31.75
C GLU A 243 -5.79 -9.73 31.84
N SER A 244 -6.60 -8.81 31.29
CA SER A 244 -6.36 -7.35 31.32
C SER A 244 -6.34 -6.71 32.71
N ASN A 245 -6.71 -7.45 33.76
CA ASN A 245 -6.66 -6.99 35.17
C ASN A 245 -5.25 -6.98 35.77
N LYS A 246 -4.27 -7.54 35.07
CA LYS A 246 -2.86 -7.45 35.44
C LYS A 246 -2.32 -6.12 34.90
N ASP A 247 -1.34 -5.50 35.56
CA ASP A 247 -0.59 -4.37 34.97
C ASP A 247 0.22 -4.92 33.78
N VAL A 248 -0.35 -4.85 32.58
CA VAL A 248 0.22 -5.37 31.33
C VAL A 248 -0.09 -4.43 30.19
N ASN A 249 0.84 -4.37 29.25
CA ASN A 249 0.62 -3.75 27.95
C ASN A 249 -0.49 -4.50 27.20
N TRP A 250 -1.55 -3.79 26.83
CA TRP A 250 -2.70 -4.41 26.17
C TRP A 250 -2.47 -4.69 24.68
N ILE A 251 -1.47 -4.07 24.05
CA ILE A 251 -1.05 -4.44 22.70
C ILE A 251 -0.37 -5.81 22.74
N ASP A 252 0.62 -5.99 23.62
CA ASP A 252 1.30 -7.29 23.84
C ASP A 252 0.30 -8.39 24.19
N LEU A 253 -0.58 -8.13 25.18
CA LEU A 253 -1.59 -9.12 25.58
C LEU A 253 -2.52 -9.51 24.43
N ALA A 254 -2.91 -8.55 23.60
CA ALA A 254 -3.78 -8.81 22.46
C ALA A 254 -3.06 -9.66 21.40
N TRP A 255 -1.80 -9.31 21.10
CA TRP A 255 -0.96 -10.06 20.17
C TRP A 255 -0.68 -11.50 20.65
N GLU A 256 -0.33 -11.68 21.92
CA GLU A 256 -0.09 -13.00 22.53
C GLU A 256 -1.32 -13.92 22.47
N ILE A 257 -2.53 -13.36 22.58
CA ILE A 257 -3.77 -14.14 22.52
C ILE A 257 -4.18 -14.40 21.05
N SER A 258 -4.11 -13.39 20.19
CA SER A 258 -4.45 -13.49 18.77
C SER A 258 -3.89 -12.30 17.98
N GLU A 259 -2.81 -12.59 17.27
CA GLU A 259 -2.18 -11.70 16.28
C GLU A 259 -3.15 -11.28 15.16
N ASP A 260 -3.97 -12.20 14.66
CA ASP A 260 -4.82 -11.99 13.49
C ASP A 260 -6.11 -11.19 13.77
N ILE A 261 -6.54 -11.12 15.04
CA ILE A 261 -7.84 -10.54 15.40
C ILE A 261 -7.72 -9.54 16.53
N LEU A 262 -7.14 -9.91 17.66
CA LEU A 262 -7.13 -9.04 18.83
C LEU A 262 -6.09 -7.94 18.72
N PHE A 263 -4.89 -8.24 18.19
CA PHE A 263 -3.86 -7.23 17.97
C PHE A 263 -4.33 -6.04 17.11
N PRO A 264 -4.87 -6.24 15.89
CA PRO A 264 -5.34 -5.11 15.09
C PRO A 264 -6.53 -4.37 15.75
N LEU A 265 -7.38 -5.07 16.51
CA LEU A 265 -8.42 -4.42 17.34
C LEU A 265 -7.81 -3.52 18.42
N ALA A 266 -6.74 -3.97 19.07
CA ALA A 266 -6.07 -3.24 20.13
C ALA A 266 -5.39 -1.96 19.57
N VAL A 267 -4.73 -2.05 18.41
CA VAL A 267 -4.15 -0.90 17.70
C VAL A 267 -5.21 0.13 17.31
N ILE A 268 -6.31 -0.29 16.68
CA ILE A 268 -7.42 0.61 16.32
C ILE A 268 -8.01 1.26 17.58
N THR A 269 -8.17 0.49 18.65
CA THR A 269 -8.69 1.00 19.93
C THR A 269 -7.76 2.04 20.52
N MET A 270 -6.47 1.74 20.62
CA MET A 270 -5.44 2.62 21.17
C MET A 270 -5.40 3.95 20.41
N THR A 271 -5.33 3.90 19.08
CA THR A 271 -5.27 5.08 18.20
C THR A 271 -6.61 5.83 18.05
N SER A 272 -7.71 5.29 18.59
CA SER A 272 -8.96 6.02 18.75
C SER A 272 -9.03 6.77 20.09
N ILE A 273 -8.24 6.32 21.07
CA ILE A 273 -8.17 6.89 22.42
C ILE A 273 -7.09 7.96 22.49
N PHE A 274 -5.91 7.63 21.96
CA PHE A 274 -4.82 8.54 21.67
C PHE A 274 -5.01 9.09 20.27
N ASP A 275 -4.58 10.33 20.03
CA ASP A 275 -4.73 10.94 18.73
C ASP A 275 -4.01 10.10 17.66
N LEU A 276 -4.76 9.58 16.68
CA LEU A 276 -4.24 8.74 15.61
C LEU A 276 -3.02 9.37 14.91
N HIS A 277 -3.00 10.69 14.74
CA HIS A 277 -1.87 11.34 14.09
C HIS A 277 -0.60 11.19 14.92
N ILE A 278 -0.69 11.41 16.22
CA ILE A 278 0.44 11.30 17.15
C ILE A 278 0.93 9.85 17.20
N CYS A 279 0.04 8.89 17.38
CA CYS A 279 0.43 7.47 17.39
C CYS A 279 1.16 7.05 16.11
N CYS A 280 0.67 7.46 14.93
CA CYS A 280 1.34 7.14 13.67
C CYS A 280 2.70 7.85 13.54
N GLN A 281 2.88 9.04 14.11
CA GLN A 281 4.16 9.74 14.13
C GLN A 281 5.19 8.99 14.97
N GLU A 282 4.86 8.68 16.22
CA GLU A 282 5.74 7.94 17.12
C GLU A 282 6.08 6.56 16.53
N TYR A 283 5.11 5.89 15.89
CA TYR A 283 5.37 4.65 15.16
C TYR A 283 6.40 4.83 14.04
N CYS A 284 6.27 5.89 13.23
CA CYS A 284 7.21 6.12 12.14
C CYS A 284 8.62 6.44 12.65
N GLU A 285 8.74 7.14 13.78
CA GLU A 285 10.03 7.38 14.45
C GLU A 285 10.67 6.05 14.86
N LEU A 286 9.91 5.18 15.54
CA LEU A 286 10.41 3.84 15.87
C LEU A 286 10.78 3.06 14.61
N ASN A 287 9.93 3.04 13.58
CA ASN A 287 10.16 2.27 12.36
C ASN A 287 11.46 2.67 11.63
N PHE A 288 11.73 3.96 11.46
CA PHE A 288 12.91 4.42 10.72
C PHE A 288 14.18 4.53 11.57
N TYR A 289 14.06 4.66 12.89
CA TYR A 289 15.22 4.78 13.80
C TYR A 289 15.49 3.51 14.62
N ASN A 290 14.69 2.45 14.47
CA ASN A 290 14.94 1.16 15.10
C ASN A 290 16.21 0.55 14.50
N LYS A 291 17.21 0.32 15.36
CA LYS A 291 18.52 -0.24 14.99
C LYS A 291 18.44 -1.65 14.40
N HIS A 292 17.32 -2.35 14.54
CA HIS A 292 17.11 -3.70 14.03
C HIS A 292 16.69 -3.73 12.55
N GLU A 293 16.02 -2.68 12.07
CA GLU A 293 15.67 -2.52 10.66
C GLU A 293 16.66 -1.53 10.04
N GLU A 294 17.60 -2.02 9.22
CA GLU A 294 18.71 -1.25 8.64
C GLU A 294 18.22 -0.20 7.61
N TRP A 295 17.42 0.77 8.02
CA TRP A 295 17.02 1.92 7.22
C TRP A 295 18.17 2.92 7.11
N GLU A 296 18.50 3.31 5.89
CA GLU A 296 19.44 4.37 5.58
C GLU A 296 18.69 5.62 5.13
N THR A 297 19.07 6.78 5.65
CA THR A 297 18.42 8.06 5.33
C THR A 297 19.19 8.80 4.24
N ILE A 298 18.47 9.21 3.20
CA ILE A 298 18.97 9.95 2.05
C ILE A 298 18.31 11.33 2.05
N PHE A 299 19.13 12.37 2.10
CA PHE A 299 18.67 13.75 1.95
C PHE A 299 18.93 14.23 0.53
N LEU A 300 17.95 14.80 -0.16
CA LEU A 300 18.16 15.35 -1.51
C LEU A 300 18.86 16.71 -1.50
N ASP A 301 18.60 17.55 -0.50
CA ASP A 301 19.15 18.90 -0.41
C ASP A 301 20.60 18.90 0.08
N CYS A 302 21.46 19.65 -0.61
CA CYS A 302 22.93 19.60 -0.48
C CYS A 302 23.49 20.53 0.63
N GLY A 303 22.72 20.89 1.64
CA GLY A 303 23.09 21.94 2.59
C GLY A 303 23.02 21.49 4.04
N LEU A 304 24.07 20.81 4.51
CA LEU A 304 24.24 20.28 5.87
C LEU A 304 23.15 19.25 6.26
N GLU A 305 23.60 18.09 6.75
CA GLU A 305 22.73 17.19 7.49
C GLU A 305 22.05 18.00 8.61
N GLU A 306 20.72 17.90 8.74
CA GLU A 306 19.90 18.57 9.79
C GLU A 306 19.41 20.02 9.53
N ASP A 307 18.86 20.35 8.35
CA ASP A 307 17.82 21.40 8.30
C ASP A 307 16.46 20.73 8.49
N ASP A 308 15.61 21.27 9.39
CA ASP A 308 14.25 20.78 9.70
C ASP A 308 13.34 20.71 8.46
N ASN A 309 13.75 21.33 7.34
CA ASN A 309 13.04 21.33 6.07
C ASN A 309 13.62 20.37 5.00
N SER A 310 14.69 19.65 5.31
CA SER A 310 15.33 18.74 4.34
C SER A 310 14.45 17.51 4.07
N LYS A 311 14.30 17.18 2.78
CA LYS A 311 13.51 16.01 2.37
C LYS A 311 14.29 14.72 2.65
N ALA A 312 13.82 13.97 3.64
CA ALA A 312 14.40 12.69 4.05
C ALA A 312 13.65 11.53 3.40
N PHE A 313 14.40 10.71 2.67
CA PHE A 313 13.96 9.42 2.13
C PHE A 313 14.65 8.31 2.92
N HIS A 314 13.93 7.28 3.31
CA HIS A 314 14.49 6.13 3.98
C HIS A 314 14.51 4.95 3.02
N ILE A 315 15.66 4.29 2.90
CA ILE A 315 15.84 3.11 2.05
C ILE A 315 16.32 1.92 2.85
N ARG A 316 15.90 0.72 2.49
CA ARG A 316 16.47 -0.54 3.00
C ARG A 316 16.45 -1.62 1.92
N LEU A 317 17.21 -2.68 2.13
CA LEU A 317 17.05 -3.93 1.38
C LEU A 317 15.73 -4.61 1.77
N TYR A 318 14.92 -4.93 0.77
CA TYR A 318 13.68 -5.69 0.96
C TYR A 318 14.03 -7.18 1.10
N ARG A 319 13.77 -7.75 2.28
CA ARG A 319 14.13 -9.12 2.65
C ARG A 319 13.03 -10.14 2.40
#